data_AF-A0A535T7U2-F1
#
_entry.id   AF-A0A535T7U2-F1
#
_cell.length_a   1.000
_cell.length_b   1.000
_cell.length_c   1.000
_cell.angle_alpha   90.00
_cell.angle_beta   90.00
_cell.angle_gamma   90.00
#
_symmetry.space_group_name_H-M   'P 1'
#
loop_
_entity.id
_entity.type
_entity.pdbx_description
1 polymer ?
#
loop_
_entity_poly.entity_id
_entity_poly.type
_entity_poly.pdbx_seq_one_letter_code
_entity_poly.pdbx_strand_id
1 'polypeptide(L)' 'MRIDGEVVGRVTSGGYGYTVAKSIAYAYVPASYAVDTPVEVDIFGTWVIGRVAKEPLYDPTGARVRA' A
#
# COMPACT_ATOMS: atom_id res chain seq x y z
N MET A 1 5.59 9.59 1.11
CA MET A 1 5.98 8.24 0.66
C MET A 1 7.17 8.40 -0.24
N ARG A 2 8.19 7.55 -0.08
CA ARG A 2 9.37 7.54 -0.93
C ARG A 2 9.67 6.16 -1.48
N ILE A 3 10.34 6.13 -2.62
CA ILE A 3 10.85 4.92 -3.30
C ILE A 3 12.30 5.24 -3.67
N ASP A 4 13.21 4.31 -3.41
CA ASP A 4 14.66 4.50 -3.66
C ASP A 4 15.24 5.80 -3.04
N GLY A 5 14.70 6.19 -1.88
CA GLY A 5 15.10 7.42 -1.17
C GLY A 5 14.46 8.72 -1.68
N GLU A 6 13.72 8.70 -2.79
CA GLU A 6 13.07 9.87 -3.38
C GLU A 6 11.58 9.96 -3.00
N VAL A 7 11.12 11.13 -2.56
CA VAL A 7 9.70 11.36 -2.26
C VAL A 7 8.89 11.43 -3.54
N VAL A 8 8.12 10.36 -3.82
CA VAL A 8 7.36 10.19 -5.07
C VAL A 8 5.85 10.37 -4.92
N GLY A 9 5.35 10.48 -3.69
CA GLY A 9 3.91 10.53 -3.47
C GLY A 9 3.48 10.77 -2.02
N ARG A 10 2.18 10.95 -1.85
CA ARG A 10 1.52 11.18 -0.55
C ARG A 10 0.42 10.16 -0.31
N VAL A 11 0.33 9.68 0.92
CA VAL A 11 -0.77 8.80 1.37
C VAL A 11 -2.07 9.59 1.39
N THR A 12 -3.09 9.06 0.73
CA THR A 12 -4.45 9.64 0.66
C THR A 12 -5.36 9.05 1.73
N SER A 13 -5.23 7.76 2.00
CA SER A 13 -6.02 7.03 2.98
C SER A 13 -5.18 5.93 3.61
N GLY A 14 -5.42 5.60 4.87
CA GLY A 14 -4.72 4.52 5.55
C GLY A 14 -5.51 3.98 6.73
N GLY A 15 -5.23 2.74 7.11
CA GLY A 15 -5.91 2.06 8.20
C GLY A 15 -5.35 0.65 8.43
N TYR A 16 -5.83 0.00 9.48
CA TYR A 16 -5.47 -1.39 9.76
C TYR A 16 -6.51 -2.34 9.16
N GLY A 17 -6.10 -3.17 8.22
CA GLY A 17 -6.92 -4.21 7.64
C GLY A 17 -6.97 -5.42 8.56
N TYR A 18 -7.96 -5.48 9.46
CA TYR A 18 -8.12 -6.57 10.43
C TYR A 18 -8.17 -7.95 9.76
N THR A 19 -8.84 -8.08 8.62
CA THR A 19 -8.96 -9.34 7.88
C THR A 19 -7.64 -9.87 7.34
N VAL A 20 -6.69 -8.97 7.04
CA VAL A 20 -5.35 -9.32 6.52
C VAL A 20 -4.25 -9.12 7.56
N ALA A 21 -4.61 -8.69 8.77
CA ALA A 21 -3.74 -8.37 9.90
C ALA A 21 -2.55 -7.43 9.55
N LYS A 22 -2.80 -6.41 8.71
CA LYS A 22 -1.75 -5.50 8.21
C LYS A 22 -2.22 -4.06 8.16
N SER A 23 -1.27 -3.13 8.35
CA SER A 23 -1.47 -1.72 8.00
C SER A 23 -1.50 -1.55 6.49
N ILE A 24 -2.49 -0.80 5.99
CA ILE A 24 -2.72 -0.54 4.57
C ILE A 24 -2.74 0.96 4.36
N ALA A 25 -2.11 1.42 3.29
CA ALA A 25 -2.14 2.82 2.86
C ALA A 25 -2.33 2.89 1.34
N TYR A 26 -3.21 3.79 0.91
CA TYR A 26 -3.37 4.18 -0.49
C TYR A 26 -2.55 5.43 -0.75
N ALA A 27 -1.88 5.46 -1.89
CA ALA A 27 -1.15 6.61 -2.39
C ALA A 27 -1.09 6.57 -3.91
N TYR A 28 -1.03 7.74 -4.53
CA TYR A 28 -0.65 7.84 -5.93
C TYR A 28 0.87 7.89 -6.05
N VAL A 29 1.40 7.14 -7.01
CA VAL A 29 2.81 7.10 -7.39
C VAL A 29 2.93 7.10 -8.93
N PRO A 30 4.08 7.47 -9.51
CA PRO A 30 4.32 7.32 -10.95
C PRO A 30 4.00 5.91 -11.45
N ALA A 31 3.35 5.82 -12.62
CA ALA A 31 2.87 4.55 -13.18
C ALA A 31 3.99 3.56 -13.56
N SER A 32 5.24 3.99 -13.57
CA SER A 32 6.41 3.15 -13.80
C SER A 32 6.69 2.17 -12.65
N TYR A 33 6.18 2.44 -11.44
CA TYR A 33 6.36 1.55 -10.29
C TYR A 33 5.36 0.40 -10.30
N ALA A 34 5.87 -0.82 -10.26
CA ALA A 34 5.07 -2.03 -10.33
C ALA A 34 4.62 -2.53 -8.94
N VAL A 35 3.74 -3.53 -8.94
CA VAL A 35 3.48 -4.36 -7.75
C VAL A 35 4.81 -4.90 -7.22
N ASP A 36 4.91 -5.01 -5.90
CA ASP A 36 6.07 -5.46 -5.13
C ASP A 36 7.24 -4.48 -5.07
N THR A 37 7.10 -3.29 -5.68
CA THR A 37 8.06 -2.20 -5.49
C THR A 37 8.18 -1.86 -3.99
N PRO A 38 9.39 -1.90 -3.40
CA PRO A 38 9.61 -1.47 -2.02
C PRO A 38 9.29 0.01 -1.86
N VAL A 39 8.62 0.35 -0.76
CA VAL A 39 8.26 1.74 -0.45
C VAL A 39 8.54 2.04 1.01
N GLU A 40 8.73 3.32 1.32
CA GLU A 40 8.78 3.79 2.69
C GLU A 40 7.75 4.90 2.90
N VAL A 41 7.02 4.80 4.02
CA VAL A 41 6.03 5.78 4.43
C VAL A 41 6.50 6.44 5.71
N ASP A 42 6.61 7.76 5.68
CA ASP A 42 6.87 8.55 6.87
C ASP A 42 5.63 8.60 7.76
N ILE A 43 5.77 8.12 8.98
CA ILE A 43 4.78 8.18 10.05
C ILE A 43 5.42 8.91 11.23
N PHE A 44 5.08 10.19 11.38
CA PHE A 44 5.58 11.06 12.45
C PHE A 44 7.12 11.10 12.59
N GLY A 45 7.84 11.16 11.47
CA GLY A 45 9.30 11.19 11.41
C GLY A 45 9.96 9.82 11.39
N THR A 46 9.18 8.74 11.44
CA THR A 46 9.67 7.36 11.32
C THR A 46 9.33 6.79 9.94
N TRP A 47 10.35 6.37 9.19
CA TRP A 47 10.17 5.68 7.93
C TRP A 47 9.79 4.22 8.17
N VAL A 48 8.55 3.87 7.82
CA VAL A 48 8.03 2.50 7.90
C VAL A 48 8.07 1.87 6.52
N ILE A 49 8.71 0.70 6.44
CA ILE A 49 8.84 -0.07 5.19
C ILE A 49 7.51 -0.71 4.78
N GLY A 50 7.28 -0.78 3.47
CA GLY A 50 6.15 -1.45 2.85
C GLY A 50 6.47 -1.89 1.44
N ARG A 51 5.44 -2.34 0.71
CA ARG A 51 5.52 -2.66 -0.71
C ARG A 51 4.22 -2.27 -1.41
N VAL A 52 4.32 -1.93 -2.69
CA VAL A 52 3.13 -1.80 -3.54
C VAL A 52 2.44 -3.16 -3.59
N ALA A 53 1.18 -3.23 -3.16
CA ALA A 53 0.43 -4.47 -3.12
C ALA A 53 -0.47 -4.61 -4.35
N LYS A 54 -0.67 -5.86 -4.79
CA LYS A 54 -1.72 -6.17 -5.76
C LYS A 54 -3.08 -6.09 -5.06
N GLU A 55 -4.05 -5.52 -5.77
CA GLU A 55 -5.42 -5.38 -5.28
C GLU A 55 -6.38 -6.41 -5.90
N PRO A 56 -7.46 -6.76 -5.20
CA PRO A 56 -7.75 -6.42 -3.80
C PRO A 56 -6.94 -7.31 -2.83
N LEU A 57 -6.64 -6.78 -1.64
CA LEU A 57 -5.89 -7.51 -0.60
C LEU A 57 -6.67 -8.70 0.00
N TYR A 58 -7.99 -8.72 -0.17
CA TYR A 58 -8.87 -9.74 0.35
C TYR A 58 -9.90 -10.14 -0.71
N ASP A 59 -10.13 -11.45 -0.83
CA ASP A 59 -11.00 -12.08 -1.82
C ASP A 59 -10.79 -11.55 -3.27
N PRO A 60 -9.62 -11.82 -3.89
CA PRO A 60 -9.33 -11.37 -5.26
C PRO A 60 -10.31 -11.90 -6.31
N THR A 61 -10.95 -13.04 -6.04
CA THR A 61 -11.93 -13.68 -6.92
C THR A 61 -13.35 -13.15 -6.72
N GLY A 62 -13.60 -12.39 -5.65
CA GLY A 62 -14.94 -11.95 -5.27
C GLY A 62 -15.90 -13.10 -4.96
N ALA A 63 -15.37 -14.26 -4.55
CA ALA A 63 -16.16 -15.47 -4.36
C ALA A 63 -17.20 -15.31 -3.25
N ARG A 64 -16.93 -14.46 -2.24
CA ARG A 64 -17.83 -14.23 -1.11
C ARG A 64 -18.99 -13.29 -1.42
N VAL A 65 -18.85 -12.43 -2.41
CA VAL A 65 -19.91 -11.48 -2.81
C VAL A 65 -20.89 -12.13 -3.80
N ARG A 66 -20.43 -13.13 -4.56
CA ARG A 66 -21.20 -13.79 -5.62
C ARG A 66 -22.03 -14.98 -5.15
N ALA A 67 -21.84 -15.42 -3.90
CA ALA A 67 -22.53 -16.57 -3.30
C ALA A 67 -23.93 -16.21 -2.81
#